data_AF-A0A2S0PFG6-F1
#
_entry.id   AF-A0A2S0PFG6-F1
#
_cell.length_a   1.000
_cell.length_b   1.000
_cell.length_c   1.000
_cell.angle_alpha   90.00
_cell.angle_beta   90.00
_cell.angle_gamma   90.00
#
_symmetry.space_group_name_H-M   'P 1'
#
loop_
_entity.id
_entity.type
_entity.pdbx_description
1 polymer ?
#
loop_
_entity_poly.entity_id
_entity_poly.type
_entity_poly.pdbx_seq_one_letter_code
_entity_poly.pdbx_strand_id
1 'polypeptide(L)'
;MLDYFGAEASVGGINNTSIIVRQSPSKVAVLEEFLHGTQSRLGVIDRLGTSGFGSAETHVKDFMIRHQKMLGLSADDVRILQMLRDKGL
;
A
#
# COMPACT_ATOMS: atom_id res chain seq x y z
N MET A 1 8.45 -8.45 -11.80
CA MET A 1 8.04 -7.37 -10.87
C MET A 1 7.88 -7.92 -9.46
N LEU A 2 6.90 -8.79 -9.19
CA LEU A 2 6.70 -9.36 -7.84
C LEU A 2 7.93 -10.11 -7.29
N ASP A 3 8.63 -10.89 -8.12
CA ASP A 3 9.86 -11.60 -7.68
C ASP A 3 11.03 -10.65 -7.41
N TYR A 4 11.11 -9.54 -8.15
CA TYR A 4 12.18 -8.55 -7.98
C TYR A 4 12.07 -7.81 -6.64
N PHE A 5 10.84 -7.47 -6.23
CA PHE A 5 10.58 -6.78 -4.97
C PHE A 5 10.31 -7.73 -3.79
N GLY A 6 10.24 -9.04 -4.02
CA GLY A 6 9.79 -10.00 -3.00
C GLY A 6 8.37 -9.73 -2.50
N ALA A 7 7.52 -9.14 -3.33
CA ALA A 7 6.18 -8.67 -2.96
C ALA A 7 5.09 -9.72 -3.27
N GLU A 8 4.00 -9.68 -2.52
CA GLU A 8 2.80 -10.50 -2.74
C GLU A 8 1.84 -9.88 -3.76
N ALA A 9 1.81 -8.54 -3.83
CA ALA A 9 1.00 -7.76 -4.75
C ALA A 9 1.82 -6.56 -5.27
N SER A 10 1.40 -6.01 -6.41
CA SER A 10 1.92 -4.76 -6.95
C SER A 10 0.85 -4.09 -7.80
N VAL A 11 0.67 -2.79 -7.62
CA VAL A 11 -0.06 -1.95 -8.56
C VAL A 11 0.73 -1.85 -9.86
N GLY A 12 0.04 -1.86 -10.99
CA GLY A 12 0.66 -1.76 -12.30
C GLY A 12 -0.36 -1.69 -13.43
N GLY A 13 0.07 -2.12 -14.62
CA GLY A 13 -0.68 -1.90 -15.86
C GLY A 13 -0.60 -0.45 -16.34
N ILE A 14 -1.28 -0.16 -17.44
CA ILE A 14 -1.33 1.20 -17.99
C ILE A 14 -2.00 2.11 -16.95
N ASN A 15 -1.33 3.18 -16.53
CA ASN A 15 -1.84 4.15 -15.56
C ASN A 15 -2.24 3.55 -14.19
N ASN A 16 -1.56 2.48 -13.74
CA ASN A 16 -1.81 1.86 -12.42
C ASN A 16 -3.26 1.38 -12.21
N THR A 17 -3.92 0.92 -13.28
CA THR A 17 -5.32 0.45 -13.24
C THR A 17 -5.46 -1.05 -12.98
N SER A 18 -4.38 -1.76 -12.71
CA SER A 18 -4.39 -3.19 -12.43
C SER A 18 -3.58 -3.51 -11.18
N ILE A 19 -3.95 -4.60 -10.50
CA ILE A 19 -3.20 -5.14 -9.37
C ILE A 19 -2.76 -6.55 -9.76
N ILE A 20 -1.46 -6.77 -9.74
CA ILE A 20 -0.84 -8.07 -9.98
C ILE A 20 -0.65 -8.73 -8.61
N VAL A 21 -1.08 -9.99 -8.45
CA VAL A 21 -1.01 -10.70 -7.18
C VAL A 21 -0.41 -12.10 -7.35
N ARG A 22 0.22 -12.61 -6.29
CA ARG A 22 0.56 -14.04 -6.18
C ARG A 22 -0.69 -14.88 -5.88
N GLN A 23 -0.53 -16.20 -5.92
CA GLN A 23 -1.54 -17.11 -5.36
C GLN A 23 -1.66 -16.87 -3.85
N SER A 24 -2.89 -16.73 -3.35
CA SER A 24 -3.22 -16.47 -1.94
C SER A 24 -2.51 -15.25 -1.34
N PRO A 25 -2.66 -14.04 -1.92
CA PRO A 25 -2.05 -12.84 -1.36
C PRO A 25 -2.72 -12.48 -0.03
N SER A 26 -1.99 -11.80 0.85
CA SER A 26 -2.61 -11.20 2.03
C SER A 26 -3.60 -10.10 1.62
N LYS A 27 -4.69 -9.96 2.39
CA LYS A 27 -5.67 -8.87 2.18
C LYS A 27 -5.00 -7.51 2.29
N VAL A 28 -4.05 -7.36 3.22
CA VAL A 28 -3.30 -6.13 3.45
C VAL A 28 -2.56 -5.71 2.19
N ALA A 29 -1.79 -6.61 1.57
CA ALA A 29 -1.05 -6.31 0.35
C ALA A 29 -1.98 -5.86 -0.79
N VAL A 30 -3.11 -6.54 -1.01
CA VAL A 30 -4.05 -6.14 -2.08
C VAL A 30 -4.67 -4.77 -1.82
N LEU A 31 -5.03 -4.47 -0.56
CA LEU A 31 -5.59 -3.17 -0.19
C LEU A 31 -4.58 -2.03 -0.34
N GLU A 32 -3.33 -2.27 0.03
CA GLU A 32 -2.23 -1.32 -0.13
C GLU A 32 -2.04 -0.94 -1.60
N GLU A 33 -1.95 -1.92 -2.49
CA GLU A 33 -1.81 -1.67 -3.93
C GLU A 33 -3.03 -0.99 -4.56
N PHE A 34 -4.24 -1.31 -4.09
CA PHE A 34 -5.44 -0.58 -4.49
C PHE A 34 -5.36 0.90 -4.11
N LEU A 35 -4.87 1.20 -2.90
CA LEU A 35 -4.71 2.57 -2.43
C LEU A 35 -3.58 3.30 -3.18
N HIS A 36 -2.48 2.63 -3.53
CA HIS A 36 -1.46 3.21 -4.40
C HIS A 36 -1.99 3.57 -5.80
N GLY A 37 -2.79 2.69 -6.41
CA GLY A 37 -3.46 2.99 -7.67
C GLY A 37 -4.41 4.19 -7.55
N THR A 38 -5.13 4.28 -6.43
CA THR A 38 -6.00 5.42 -6.13
C THR A 38 -5.19 6.72 -5.96
N GLN A 39 -4.08 6.69 -5.22
CA GLN A 39 -3.18 7.83 -5.04
C GLN A 39 -2.60 8.32 -6.37
N SER A 40 -2.21 7.39 -7.25
CA SER A 40 -1.70 7.71 -8.58
C SER A 40 -2.75 8.47 -9.39
N ARG A 41 -4.00 7.99 -9.42
CA ARG A 41 -5.11 8.65 -10.14
C ARG A 41 -5.48 10.02 -9.58
N LEU A 42 -5.26 10.24 -8.29
CA LEU A 42 -5.56 11.50 -7.60
C LEU A 42 -4.37 12.48 -7.56
N GLY A 43 -3.22 12.13 -8.17
CA GLY A 43 -2.01 12.99 -8.15
C GLY A 43 -1.35 13.10 -6.77
N VAL A 44 -1.65 12.18 -5.85
CA VAL A 44 -1.07 12.19 -4.49
C VAL A 44 0.42 11.82 -4.55
N ILE A 45 0.79 10.89 -5.44
CA ILE A 45 2.18 10.49 -5.65
C ILE A 45 3.01 11.68 -6.15
N ASP A 46 2.48 12.44 -7.12
CA ASP A 46 3.17 13.62 -7.67
C ASP A 46 3.38 14.70 -6.61
N ARG A 47 2.44 14.84 -5.67
CA ARG A 47 2.51 15.83 -4.60
C ARG A 47 3.45 15.42 -3.46
N LEU A 48 3.46 14.15 -3.06
CA LEU A 48 4.13 13.69 -1.85
C LEU A 48 5.45 12.95 -2.12
N GLY A 49 5.70 12.54 -3.36
CA GLY A 49 6.78 11.60 -3.67
C GLY A 49 6.49 10.18 -3.17
N THR A 50 7.39 9.24 -3.46
CA THR A 50 7.17 7.80 -3.25
C THR A 50 7.86 7.22 -2.02
N SER A 51 8.82 7.90 -1.40
CA SER A 51 9.63 7.32 -0.33
C SER A 51 9.91 8.28 0.83
N GLY A 52 10.12 7.71 2.02
CA GLY A 52 10.41 8.45 3.25
C GLY A 52 9.17 8.91 4.00
N PHE A 53 9.37 9.60 5.12
CA PHE A 53 8.27 10.09 5.96
C PHE A 53 7.47 11.20 5.27
N GLY A 54 6.15 11.06 5.28
CA GLY A 54 5.23 11.98 4.61
C GLY A 54 5.03 11.70 3.12
N SER A 55 5.70 10.67 2.59
CA SER A 55 5.51 10.20 1.21
C SER A 55 4.17 9.51 1.00
N ALA A 56 3.85 9.25 -0.27
CA ALA A 56 2.70 8.45 -0.65
C ALA A 56 2.67 7.09 0.07
N GLU A 57 3.83 6.48 0.32
CA GLU A 57 3.98 5.19 1.00
C GLU A 57 3.47 5.25 2.45
N THR A 58 4.02 6.17 3.24
CA THR A 58 3.58 6.35 4.64
C THR A 58 2.14 6.84 4.74
N HIS A 59 1.68 7.63 3.74
CA HIS A 59 0.31 8.09 3.66
C HIS A 59 -0.70 6.93 3.45
N VAL A 60 -0.39 5.92 2.61
CA VAL A 60 -1.26 4.74 2.46
C VAL A 60 -1.40 4.00 3.79
N LYS A 61 -0.28 3.77 4.47
CA LYS A 61 -0.27 3.06 5.75
C LYS A 61 -1.04 3.82 6.83
N ASP A 62 -0.87 5.13 6.92
CA ASP A 62 -1.66 5.96 7.84
C ASP A 62 -3.16 5.90 7.53
N PHE A 63 -3.54 5.86 6.24
CA PHE A 63 -4.93 5.65 5.86
C PHE A 63 -5.43 4.28 6.31
N MET A 64 -4.67 3.22 6.08
CA MET A 64 -5.06 1.86 6.46
C MET A 64 -5.20 1.68 7.98
N ILE A 65 -4.24 2.19 8.75
CA ILE A 65 -4.26 2.15 10.22
C ILE A 65 -5.45 2.94 10.77
N ARG A 66 -5.69 4.16 10.26
CA ARG A 66 -6.78 5.02 10.72
C ARG A 66 -8.16 4.39 10.45
N HIS A 67 -8.30 3.68 9.34
CA HIS A 67 -9.56 3.08 8.91
C HIS A 67 -9.57 1.54 9.07
N GLN A 68 -8.74 1.00 9.97
CA GLN A 68 -8.57 -0.45 10.18
C GLN A 68 -9.89 -1.23 10.33
N LYS A 69 -10.90 -0.67 11.02
CA LYS A 69 -12.21 -1.31 11.20
C LYS A 69 -12.99 -1.39 9.90
N MET A 70 -12.96 -0.34 9.09
CA MET A 70 -13.64 -0.28 7.79
C MET A 70 -13.01 -1.28 6.81
N LEU A 71 -11.69 -1.41 6.86
CA LEU A 71 -10.92 -2.32 6.00
C LEU A 71 -10.91 -3.77 6.51
N GLY A 72 -11.45 -4.03 7.71
CA GLY A 72 -11.45 -5.34 8.33
C GLY A 72 -10.05 -5.88 8.59
N LEU A 73 -9.14 -5.01 9.05
CA LEU A 73 -7.77 -5.36 9.43
C LEU A 73 -7.73 -5.85 10.88
N SER A 74 -6.94 -6.89 11.12
CA SER A 74 -6.68 -7.42 12.46
C SER A 74 -5.67 -6.54 13.23
N ALA A 75 -5.54 -6.78 14.53
CA ALA A 75 -4.52 -6.10 15.33
C ALA A 75 -3.09 -6.41 14.86
N ASP A 76 -2.83 -7.63 14.37
CA ASP A 76 -1.54 -8.01 13.83
C ASP A 76 -1.22 -7.29 12.51
N ASP A 77 -2.21 -7.18 11.61
CA ASP A 77 -2.06 -6.41 10.37
C ASP A 77 -1.68 -4.96 10.68
N VAL A 78 -2.37 -4.34 11.65
CA VAL A 78 -2.14 -2.95 12.05
C VAL A 78 -0.77 -2.78 12.69
N ARG A 79 -0.32 -3.74 13.51
CA ARG A 79 1.02 -3.73 14.10
C ARG A 79 2.10 -3.78 13.03
N ILE A 80 1.94 -4.63 12.00
CA ILE A 80 2.88 -4.71 10.87
C ILE A 80 2.90 -3.38 10.09
N LEU A 81 1.73 -2.81 9.78
CA LEU A 81 1.62 -1.54 9.08
C LEU A 81 2.28 -0.38 9.85
N GLN A 82 2.13 -0.33 11.17
CA GLN A 82 2.81 0.64 12.03
C GLN A 82 4.33 0.48 11.94
N MET A 83 4.84 -0.75 12.05
CA MET A 83 6.27 -1.01 11.95
C MET A 83 6.87 -0.61 10.60
N LEU A 84 6.15 -0.82 9.49
CA LEU A 84 6.60 -0.43 8.17
C LEU A 84 6.61 1.09 8.02
N ARG A 85 5.48 1.74 8.36
CA ARG A 85 5.36 3.20 8.32
C ARG A 85 6.45 3.89 9.13
N ASP A 86 6.74 3.39 10.33
CA ASP A 86 7.76 3.97 11.22
C ASP A 86 9.20 3.80 10.68
N LYS A 87 9.39 2.96 9.67
CA LYS A 87 10.63 2.84 8.89
C LYS A 87 10.64 3.71 7.63
N GLY A 88 9.56 4.47 7.38
CA GLY A 88 9.37 5.21 6.14
C GLY A 88 9.12 4.31 4.93
N LEU A 89 8.71 3.06 5.20
CA LEU A 89 8.37 2.02 4.23
C LEU A 89 6.88 1.79 4.20
#